data_AF-A0A0M4CZS4-F1
#
_entry.id   AF-A0A0M4CZS4-F1
#
_cell.length_a   1.000
_cell.length_b   1.000
_cell.length_c   1.000
_cell.angle_alpha   90.00
_cell.angle_beta   90.00
_cell.angle_gamma   90.00
#
_symmetry.space_group_name_H-M   'P 1'
#
loop_
_entity.id
_entity.type
_entity.pdbx_description
1 polymer ?
#
loop_
_entity_poly.entity_id
_entity_poly.type
_entity_poly.pdbx_seq_one_letter_code
_entity_poly.pdbx_strand_id
1 'polypeptide(L)'
;MDVTGKISRWGDRLLRAYLFEAASVLLHRTKRWCSLKAWGLRLAKRSGMKKAQVAVARKLAIILHCIWVDGTEFEWGKQPA
;
A
#
# COMPACT_ATOMS: atom_id res chain seq x y z
N MET A 1 -7.35 -10.98 -16.21
CA MET A 1 -7.23 -9.70 -16.93
C MET A 1 -6.37 -8.76 -16.09
N ASP A 2 -5.14 -8.51 -16.54
CA ASP A 2 -4.21 -7.58 -15.91
C ASP A 2 -4.68 -6.14 -16.11
N VAL A 3 -5.45 -5.64 -15.14
CA VAL A 3 -5.93 -4.26 -15.14
C VAL A 3 -4.74 -3.35 -14.87
N THR A 4 -4.34 -2.58 -15.87
CA THR A 4 -3.22 -1.65 -15.81
C THR A 4 -3.43 -0.59 -14.72
N GLY A 5 -2.91 -0.88 -13.52
CA GLY A 5 -2.18 0.00 -12.58
C GLY A 5 -2.77 1.35 -12.13
N LYS A 6 -3.98 1.74 -12.51
CA LYS A 6 -4.59 3.01 -12.07
C LYS A 6 -5.52 2.75 -10.90
N ILE A 7 -5.37 3.55 -9.83
CA ILE A 7 -6.41 3.67 -8.80
C ILE A 7 -7.63 4.26 -9.51
N SER A 8 -8.82 3.67 -9.28
CA SER A 8 -10.07 4.19 -9.83
C SER A 8 -10.18 5.69 -9.53
N ARG A 9 -10.62 6.48 -10.51
CA ARG A 9 -10.91 7.92 -10.31
C ARG A 9 -12.24 8.16 -9.60
N TRP A 10 -12.97 7.09 -9.27
CA TRP A 10 -14.21 7.14 -8.52
C TRP A 10 -13.93 7.27 -7.02
N GLY A 11 -14.67 8.14 -6.34
CA GLY A 11 -14.51 8.44 -4.91
C GLY A 11 -13.77 9.76 -4.64
N ASP A 12 -13.38 9.94 -3.38
CA ASP A 12 -12.79 11.19 -2.91
C ASP A 12 -11.33 11.39 -3.35
N ARG A 13 -11.03 12.62 -3.81
CA ARG A 13 -9.69 12.97 -4.33
C ARG A 13 -8.65 13.08 -3.22
N LEU A 14 -9.04 13.60 -2.05
CA LEU A 14 -8.14 13.82 -0.92
C LEU A 14 -7.73 12.48 -0.31
N LEU A 15 -8.67 11.55 -0.14
CA LEU A 15 -8.42 10.18 0.31
C LEU A 15 -7.33 9.51 -0.54
N ARG A 16 -7.43 9.62 -1.86
CA ARG A 16 -6.43 9.06 -2.77
C ARG A 16 -5.05 9.72 -2.61
N ALA A 17 -5.00 11.02 -2.35
CA ALA A 17 -3.75 11.72 -2.10
C ALA A 17 -3.11 11.26 -0.79
N TYR A 18 -3.90 11.19 0.29
CA TYR A 18 -3.43 10.70 1.60
C TYR A 18 -2.94 9.26 1.54
N LEU A 19 -3.64 8.36 0.84
CA LEU A 19 -3.19 6.98 0.66
C LEU A 19 -1.87 6.88 -0.10
N PHE A 20 -1.65 7.74 -1.10
CA PHE A 20 -0.40 7.78 -1.84
C PHE A 20 0.75 8.32 -0.98
N GLU A 21 0.50 9.37 -0.20
CA GLU A 21 1.47 9.92 0.73
C GLU A 21 1.83 8.92 1.84
N ALA A 22 0.83 8.27 2.43
CA ALA A 22 1.01 7.20 3.42
C ALA A 22 1.82 6.02 2.84
N ALA A 23 1.54 5.60 1.61
CA ALA A 23 2.33 4.59 0.92
C ALA A 23 3.78 5.04 0.68
N SER A 24 3.99 6.33 0.38
CA SER A 24 5.33 6.89 0.25
C SER A 24 6.10 6.86 1.57
N VAL A 25 5.48 7.29 2.66
CA VAL A 25 6.05 7.25 4.02
C VAL A 25 6.35 5.80 4.43
N LEU A 26 5.44 4.87 4.15
CA LEU A 26 5.61 3.44 4.46
C LEU A 26 6.86 2.86 3.78
N LEU A 27 7.10 3.21 2.52
CA LEU A 27 8.24 2.68 1.76
C LEU A 27 9.57 3.36 2.11
N HIS A 28 9.56 4.66 2.39
CA HIS A 28 10.79 5.46 2.54
C HIS A 28 11.19 5.77 3.99
N ARG A 29 10.23 5.95 4.90
CA ARG A 29 10.48 6.51 6.24
C ARG A 29 10.26 5.51 7.36
N THR A 30 9.35 4.55 7.19
CA THR A 30 9.07 3.56 8.23
C THR A 30 10.27 2.62 8.40
N LYS A 31 10.90 2.60 9.58
CA LYS A 31 12.01 1.67 9.88
C LYS A 31 11.53 0.25 10.16
N ARG A 32 10.31 0.12 10.72
CA ARG A 32 9.70 -1.18 11.04
C ARG A 32 9.48 -2.01 9.78
N TRP A 33 9.81 -3.29 9.87
CA TRP A 33 9.52 -4.24 8.81
C TRP A 33 8.02 -4.56 8.79
N CYS A 34 7.44 -4.65 7.58
CA CYS A 34 6.12 -5.24 7.41
C CYS A 34 6.00 -5.92 6.05
N SER A 35 5.11 -6.90 5.97
CA SER A 35 4.86 -7.67 4.75
C SER A 35 4.45 -6.78 3.57
N LEU A 36 3.65 -5.74 3.84
CA LEU A 36 3.22 -4.77 2.83
C LEU A 36 4.40 -3.94 2.29
N LYS A 37 5.29 -3.48 3.17
CA LYS A 37 6.52 -2.76 2.78
C LYS A 37 7.45 -3.65 1.98
N ALA A 38 7.70 -4.88 2.44
CA ALA A 38 8.55 -5.83 1.74
C ALA A 38 8.00 -6.15 0.33
N TRP A 39 6.69 -6.37 0.21
CA TRP A 39 6.03 -6.55 -1.08
C TRP A 39 6.15 -5.31 -1.97
N GLY A 40 5.93 -4.11 -1.42
CA GLY A 40 6.06 -2.85 -2.13
C GLY A 40 7.48 -2.58 -2.65
N LEU A 41 8.51 -2.87 -1.86
CA LEU A 41 9.90 -2.75 -2.29
C LEU A 41 10.27 -3.76 -3.38
N ARG A 42 9.79 -5.01 -3.29
CA ARG A 42 9.96 -5.99 -4.39
C ARG A 42 9.27 -5.52 -5.67
N LEU A 43 8.11 -4.89 -5.55
CA LEU A 43 7.41 -4.32 -6.70
C LEU A 43 8.16 -3.11 -7.27
N ALA A 44 8.74 -2.26 -6.43
CA ALA A 44 9.55 -1.12 -6.85
C ALA A 44 10.76 -1.58 -7.69
N LYS A 45 11.40 -2.69 -7.31
CA LYS A 45 12.52 -3.28 -8.08
C LYS A 45 12.11 -3.74 -9.49
N ARG A 46 10.87 -4.23 -9.66
CA ARG A 46 10.38 -4.78 -10.94
C ARG A 46 9.70 -3.75 -11.85
N SER A 47 9.03 -2.75 -11.28
CA SER A 47 8.14 -1.85 -12.04
C SER A 47 8.35 -0.37 -11.76
N GLY A 48 9.35 -0.03 -10.94
CA GLY A 48 9.68 1.35 -10.56
C GLY A 48 8.87 1.86 -9.37
N MET A 49 9.46 2.83 -8.66
CA MET A 49 8.96 3.32 -7.37
C MET A 49 7.54 3.92 -7.47
N LYS A 50 7.27 4.75 -8.48
CA LYS A 50 5.96 5.41 -8.64
C LYS A 50 4.82 4.39 -8.81
N LYS A 51 5.02 3.34 -9.62
CA LYS A 51 4.02 2.28 -9.82
C LYS A 51 3.84 1.45 -8.54
N ALA A 52 4.93 1.20 -7.83
CA ALA A 52 4.88 0.50 -6.54
C ALA A 52 4.11 1.27 -5.47
N GLN A 53 4.33 2.59 -5.34
CA GLN A 53 3.59 3.45 -4.43
C GLN A 53 2.07 3.41 -4.69
N VAL A 54 1.67 3.51 -5.97
CA VAL A 54 0.24 3.42 -6.35
C VAL A 54 -0.36 2.06 -5.98
N ALA A 55 0.37 0.97 -6.22
CA ALA A 55 -0.09 -0.37 -5.87
C ALA A 55 -0.17 -0.59 -4.35
N VAL A 56 0.80 -0.06 -3.59
CA VAL A 56 0.81 -0.09 -2.12
C VAL A 56 -0.34 0.73 -1.56
N ALA A 57 -0.59 1.93 -2.08
CA ALA A 57 -1.72 2.77 -1.68
C ALA A 57 -3.06 2.04 -1.88
N ARG A 58 -3.25 1.35 -3.02
CA ARG A 58 -4.45 0.54 -3.27
C ARG A 58 -4.59 -0.58 -2.24
N LYS A 59 -3.52 -1.32 -1.95
CA LYS A 59 -3.56 -2.42 -0.98
C LYS A 59 -3.78 -1.91 0.45
N LEU A 60 -3.22 -0.75 0.79
CA LEU A 60 -3.43 -0.07 2.06
C LEU A 60 -4.90 0.33 2.26
N ALA A 61 -5.54 0.87 1.22
CA ALA A 61 -6.96 1.22 1.27
C ALA A 61 -7.85 0.01 1.57
N ILE A 62 -7.58 -1.13 0.94
CA ILE A 62 -8.31 -2.38 1.18
C ILE A 62 -8.11 -2.84 2.62
N ILE A 63 -6.87 -2.85 3.12
CA ILE A 63 -6.58 -3.27 4.50
C ILE A 63 -7.27 -2.36 5.52
N LEU A 64 -7.21 -1.04 5.33
CA LEU A 64 -7.89 -0.08 6.22
C LEU A 64 -9.40 -0.29 6.22
N HIS A 65 -9.99 -0.57 5.06
CA HIS A 65 -11.42 -0.86 4.97
C HIS A 65 -11.78 -2.18 5.67
N CYS A 66 -10.98 -3.25 5.52
CA CYS A 66 -11.20 -4.51 6.24
C CYS A 66 -11.10 -4.32 7.76
N ILE A 67 -10.07 -3.59 8.24
CA ILE A 67 -9.92 -3.25 9.65
C ILE A 67 -11.16 -2.49 10.17
N TRP A 68 -11.66 -1.53 9.39
CA TRP A 68 -12.84 -0.75 9.74
C TRP A 68 -14.11 -1.60 9.86
N VAL A 69 -14.31 -2.54 8.93
CA VAL A 69 -15.52 -3.39 8.89
C VAL A 69 -15.45 -4.53 9.89
N ASP A 70 -14.30 -5.20 9.99
CA ASP A 70 -14.13 -6.42 10.78
C ASP A 70 -13.70 -6.14 12.23
N GLY A 71 -13.26 -4.92 12.54
CA GLY A 71 -12.71 -4.54 13.85
C GLY A 71 -11.36 -5.20 14.17
N THR A 72 -10.67 -5.72 13.15
CA THR A 72 -9.37 -6.39 13.28
C THR A 72 -8.21 -5.39 13.33
N GLU A 73 -7.01 -5.84 13.71
CA GLU A 73 -5.82 -4.98 13.76
C GLU A 73 -4.90 -5.18 12.55
N PHE A 74 -4.01 -4.20 12.29
CA PHE A 74 -3.05 -4.31 11.21
C PHE A 74 -1.95 -5.35 11.50
N GLU A 75 -1.90 -6.41 10.69
CA GLU A 75 -0.86 -7.42 10.78
C GLU A 75 0.44 -6.99 10.08
N TRP A 76 1.50 -6.82 10.87
CA TRP A 76 2.84 -6.49 10.36
C TRP A 76 3.47 -7.67 9.60
N GLY A 77 3.09 -8.91 9.94
CA GLY A 77 3.68 -10.16 9.45
C GLY A 77 5.05 -10.48 10.07
N LYS A 78 5.63 -11.63 9.70
CA LYS A 78 6.93 -12.10 10.22
C LYS A 78 8.07 -11.71 9.28
N GLN A 79 9.12 -11.09 9.83
CA GLN A 79 10.35 -10.83 9.09
C GLN A 79 10.94 -12.18 8.64
N PRO A 80 11.31 -12.34 7.35
CA PRO A 80 12.02 -13.55 6.92
C PRO A 80 13.31 -13.66 7.73
N ALA A 81 13.57 -14.85 8.26
CA ALA A 81 14.76 -15.18 9.04
C ALA A 81 16.05 -14.92 8.25
#